data_AF-A0A3A4AWH1-F1
#
_entry.id   AF-A0A3A4AWH1-F1
#
_cell.length_a   1.000
_cell.length_b   1.000
_cell.length_c   1.000
_cell.angle_alpha   90.00
_cell.angle_beta   90.00
_cell.angle_gamma   90.00
#
_symmetry.space_group_name_H-M   'P 1'
#
loop_
_entity.id
_entity.type
_entity.pdbx_description
1 polymer ?
#
loop_
_entity_poly.entity_id
_entity_poly.type
_entity_poly.pdbx_seq_one_letter_code
_entity_poly.pdbx_strand_id
1 'polypeptide(L)' 'MVAGEYYRDGDEHGLRIRDSFFECGCRVIRHEFHDGSCHERAVRHDGRVVKDQYGPDHGC' A
#
# COMPACT_ATOMS: atom_id res chain seq x y z
N MET A 1 -2.82 -21.18 -1.64
CA MET A 1 -2.45 -19.84 -2.14
C MET A 1 -2.01 -19.05 -0.94
N VAL A 2 -0.73 -18.64 -0.86
CA VAL A 2 -0.23 -17.89 0.31
C VAL A 2 -0.93 -16.54 0.33
N ALA A 3 -1.73 -16.32 1.37
CA ALA A 3 -2.39 -15.05 1.63
C ALA A 3 -1.33 -14.04 2.07
N GLY A 4 -1.23 -12.94 1.33
CA GLY A 4 -0.43 -11.76 1.69
C GLY A 4 1.04 -12.04 1.95
N GLU A 5 1.87 -12.04 0.91
CA GLU A 5 3.24 -11.57 1.13
C GLU A 5 3.17 -10.18 1.80
N TYR A 6 3.86 -10.05 2.93
CA TYR A 6 4.00 -8.80 3.66
C TYR A 6 5.43 -8.33 3.39
N TYR A 7 5.60 -7.61 2.29
CA TYR A 7 6.86 -6.97 1.95
C TYR A 7 6.96 -5.66 2.73
N ARG A 8 7.52 -5.76 3.94
CA ARG A 8 7.92 -4.59 4.72
C ARG A 8 9.36 -4.25 4.38
N ASP A 9 9.53 -3.40 3.36
CA ASP A 9 10.76 -2.65 3.19
C ASP A 9 10.81 -1.62 4.33
N GLY A 10 11.76 -1.81 5.22
CA GLY A 10 12.06 -0.89 6.31
C GLY A 10 13.49 -0.42 6.13
N ASP A 11 13.78 0.14 4.96
CA ASP A 11 15.07 0.74 4.72
C ASP A 11 15.27 1.90 5.71
N GLU A 12 16.51 2.14 6.09
CA GLU A 12 16.95 3.22 7.00
C GLU A 12 16.53 4.63 6.48
N HIS A 13 16.05 4.69 5.23
CA HIS A 13 15.38 5.80 4.56
C HIS A 13 13.85 5.82 4.68
N GLY A 14 13.26 5.17 5.70
CA GLY A 14 11.92 5.38 6.29
C GLY A 14 10.72 5.57 5.36
N LEU A 15 10.81 4.98 4.18
CA LEU A 15 9.68 4.56 3.38
C LEU A 15 9.19 3.23 3.96
N ARG A 16 7.91 3.14 4.35
CA ARG A 16 7.29 1.87 4.70
C ARG A 16 6.33 1.48 3.60
N ILE A 17 6.62 0.35 2.97
CA ILE A 17 5.72 -0.26 1.99
C ILE A 17 4.93 -1.37 2.69
N ARG A 18 3.62 -1.41 2.42
CA ARG A 18 2.73 -2.48 2.86
C ARG A 18 1.88 -2.93 1.68
N ASP A 19 2.22 -4.09 1.15
CA ASP A 19 1.39 -4.83 0.22
C ASP A 19 0.50 -5.84 0.98
N SER A 20 -0.68 -6.08 0.42
CA SER A 20 -1.64 -7.05 0.96
C SER A 20 -2.38 -7.69 -0.20
N PHE A 21 -2.17 -8.99 -0.38
CA PHE A 21 -2.81 -9.79 -1.42
C PHE A 21 -4.00 -10.56 -0.85
N PHE A 22 -5.12 -10.49 -1.56
CA PHE A 22 -6.36 -11.19 -1.22
C PHE A 22 -6.52 -12.43 -2.10
N GLU A 23 -7.21 -13.46 -1.60
CA GLU A 23 -7.48 -14.70 -2.35
C GLU A 23 -8.27 -14.47 -3.65
N CYS A 24 -9.04 -13.38 -3.74
CA CYS A 24 -9.68 -12.96 -5.00
C CYS A 24 -8.69 -12.61 -6.11
N GLY A 25 -7.40 -12.40 -5.80
CA GLY A 25 -6.41 -11.78 -6.68
C GLY A 25 -6.32 -10.26 -6.53
N CYS A 26 -7.11 -9.68 -5.61
CA CYS A 26 -7.05 -8.27 -5.31
C CYS A 26 -5.73 -7.95 -4.57
N ARG A 27 -5.19 -6.75 -4.75
CA ARG A 27 -4.03 -6.28 -4.00
C ARG A 27 -4.22 -4.85 -3.51
N VAL A 28 -3.76 -4.57 -2.31
CA VAL A 28 -3.68 -3.23 -1.75
C VAL A 28 -2.22 -2.93 -1.46
N ILE A 29 -1.77 -1.74 -1.85
CA ILE A 29 -0.42 -1.24 -1.69
C ILE A 29 -0.54 0.07 -0.92
N ARG A 30 0.12 0.18 0.22
CA ARG A 30 0.18 1.40 1.03
C ARG A 30 1.64 1.79 1.24
N HIS A 31 2.00 2.99 0.82
CA HIS A 31 3.27 3.63 1.08
C HIS A 31 3.10 4.69 2.16
N GLU A 32 3.94 4.63 3.18
CA GLU A 32 4.04 5.64 4.22
C GLU A 32 5.42 6.28 4.10
N PHE A 33 5.44 7.57 3.79
CA PHE A 33 6.66 8.34 3.56
C PHE A 33 7.12 9.00 4.86
N HIS A 34 8.40 9.34 4.93
CA HIS A 34 8.99 10.08 6.05
C HIS A 34 8.32 11.40 6.39
N ASP A 35 7.81 12.09 5.38
CA ASP A 35 7.15 13.38 5.50
C ASP A 35 5.75 13.27 6.14
N GLY A 36 5.34 12.06 6.59
CA GLY A 36 3.99 11.77 7.06
C GLY A 36 3.01 11.55 5.90
N SER A 37 3.37 11.91 4.67
CA SER A 37 2.57 11.59 3.50
C SER A 37 2.27 10.09 3.41
N CYS A 38 1.04 9.75 3.03
CA CYS A 38 0.64 8.38 2.76
C CYS A 38 0.03 8.26 1.36
N HIS A 39 0.42 7.20 0.66
CA HIS A 39 -0.13 6.84 -0.64
C HIS A 39 -0.72 5.46 -0.58
N GLU A 40 -2.01 5.35 -0.84
CA GLU A 40 -2.72 4.08 -0.83
C GLU A 40 -3.34 3.78 -2.20
N ARG A 41 -2.99 2.62 -2.75
CA ARG A 41 -3.46 2.12 -4.03
C ARG A 41 -4.09 0.74 -3.85
N ALA A 42 -5.36 0.61 -4.20
CA ALA A 42 -6.08 -0.66 -4.25
C ALA A 42 -6.36 -1.05 -5.70
N VAL A 43 -5.89 -2.25 -6.08
CA VAL A 43 -6.05 -2.85 -7.40
C VAL A 43 -6.89 -4.11 -7.25
N ARG A 44 -7.96 -4.21 -8.02
CA ARG A 44 -8.81 -5.40 -8.09
C ARG A 44 -8.10 -6.50 -8.86
N HIS A 45 -8.55 -7.73 -8.65
CA HIS A 45 -8.09 -8.90 -9.41
C HIS A 45 -8.30 -8.76 -10.94
N ASP A 46 -9.24 -7.91 -11.36
CA ASP A 46 -9.45 -7.54 -12.75
C ASP A 46 -8.41 -6.52 -13.30
N GLY A 47 -7.39 -6.16 -12.51
CA GLY A 47 -6.40 -5.13 -12.84
C GLY A 47 -6.90 -3.69 -12.68
N ARG A 48 -8.20 -3.50 -12.40
CA ARG A 48 -8.79 -2.17 -12.22
C ARG A 48 -8.36 -1.54 -10.90
N VAL A 49 -7.79 -0.33 -10.98
CA VAL A 49 -7.53 0.50 -9.80
C VAL A 49 -8.87 1.01 -9.28
N VAL A 50 -9.22 0.65 -8.05
CA VAL A 50 -10.48 1.07 -7.39
C VAL A 50 -10.24 2.17 -6.37
N LYS A 51 -9.01 2.32 -5.90
CA LYS A 51 -8.61 3.37 -4.98
C LYS A 51 -7.19 3.77 -5.32
N ASP A 52 -6.97 5.06 -5.55
CA ASP A 52 -5.65 5.67 -5.62
C ASP A 52 -5.79 6.99 -4.88
N GLN A 53 -5.32 7.02 -3.64
CA GLN A 53 -5.37 8.18 -2.78
C GLN A 53 -3.96 8.51 -2.35
N TYR A 54 -3.50 9.68 -2.77
CA TYR A 54 -2.30 10.32 -2.26
C TYR A 54 -2.75 11.46 -1.35
N GLY A 55 -2.39 11.38 -0.07
CA GLY A 55 -2.71 12.41 0.90
C GLY A 55 -1.50 12.69 1.78
N PRO A 56 -1.09 13.96 1.97
CA PRO A 56 -0.21 14.29 3.07
C PRO A 56 -0.99 13.99 4.37
N ASP A 57 -0.59 12.97 5.14
CA ASP A 57 -1.10 12.78 6.51
C ASP A 57 -0.36 13.77 7.42
N HIS A 58 -0.54 15.06 7.12
CA HIS A 58 -0.42 16.07 8.14
C HIS A 58 -1.80 16.06 8.79
N GLY A 59 -1.91 15.38 9.94
CA GLY A 59 -3.13 15.35 10.72
C GLY A 59 -3.78 16.74 10.83
N CYS A 60 -5.10 16.74 11.03
CA CYS A 60 -5.90 17.87 11.49
C CYS A 60 -5.15 19.01 12.19
#